data_AF-A0AAE1WY73-F1
#
_entry.id   AF-A0AAE1WY73-F1
#
_cell.length_a   1.000
_cell.length_b   1.000
_cell.length_c   1.000
_cell.angle_alpha   90.00
_cell.angle_beta   90.00
_cell.angle_gamma   90.00
#
_symmetry.space_group_name_H-M   'P 1'
#
loop_
_entity.id
_entity.type
_entity.pdbx_description
1 polymer ?
#
loop_
_entity_poly.entity_id
_entity_poly.type
_entity_poly.pdbx_seq_one_letter_code
_entity_poly.pdbx_strand_id
1 'polypeptide(L)'
;MTVDHEPNTERGSIEDRGGFVSNMPGDVARVNGQLAVSRAFGDKNLKTHLRSDPDIRNAKIDADTDLLILASDGLWKVMSNQEAVDIAKKIKDPQKAAKQLATEALNRESKDDISCIVVRF
;
A
#
# COMPACT_ATOMS: atom_id res chain seq x y z
N MET A 1 -2.53 0.66 9.80
CA MET A 1 -1.29 0.13 10.41
C MET A 1 -0.06 0.75 9.78
N THR A 2 0.07 0.71 8.45
CA THR A 2 1.15 1.39 7.69
C THR A 2 0.72 2.78 7.20
N VAL A 3 1.66 3.54 6.64
CA VAL A 3 1.41 4.74 5.84
C VAL A 3 2.21 4.54 4.55
N ASP A 4 1.59 4.82 3.41
CA ASP A 4 2.21 4.58 2.11
C ASP A 4 3.36 5.56 1.88
N HIS A 5 4.49 5.03 1.42
CA HIS A 5 5.70 5.80 1.13
C HIS A 5 5.62 6.44 -0.25
N GLU A 6 4.73 7.42 -0.40
CA GLU A 6 4.54 8.14 -1.66
C GLU A 6 5.59 9.25 -1.89
N PRO A 7 6.01 9.50 -3.14
CA PRO A 7 7.02 10.53 -3.44
C PRO A 7 6.65 11.93 -2.95
N ASN A 8 5.38 12.34 -2.99
CA ASN A 8 4.96 13.65 -2.48
C ASN A 8 5.12 13.76 -0.96
N THR A 9 4.80 12.70 -0.23
CA THR A 9 4.89 12.66 1.24
C THR A 9 6.34 12.69 1.72
N GLU A 10 7.25 12.02 1.00
CA GLU A 10 8.68 11.98 1.35
C GLU A 10 9.55 12.95 0.52
N ARG A 11 8.93 13.94 -0.15
CA ARG A 11 9.59 14.84 -1.11
C ARG A 11 10.88 15.46 -0.57
N GLY A 12 10.85 15.99 0.66
CA GLY A 12 12.03 16.61 1.28
C GLY A 12 13.22 15.65 1.35
N SER A 13 12.99 14.40 1.79
CA SER A 13 14.06 13.41 1.85
C SER A 13 14.62 13.02 0.48
N ILE A 14 13.80 13.09 -0.58
CA ILE A 14 14.22 12.78 -1.96
C ILE A 14 15.08 13.93 -2.50
N GLU A 15 14.61 15.17 -2.32
CA GLU A 15 15.27 16.39 -2.79
C GLU A 15 16.60 16.65 -2.03
N ASP A 16 16.65 16.41 -0.72
CA ASP A 16 17.88 16.49 0.09
C ASP A 16 18.98 15.53 -0.37
N ARG A 17 18.60 14.44 -1.05
CA ARG A 17 19.52 13.44 -1.61
C ARG A 17 19.92 13.75 -3.06
N GLY A 18 19.47 14.86 -3.62
CA GLY A 18 19.73 15.28 -4.99
C GLY A 18 18.76 14.71 -6.03
N GLY A 19 17.67 14.05 -5.60
CA GLY A 19 16.58 13.65 -6.46
C GLY A 19 15.55 14.76 -6.68
N PHE A 20 14.47 14.44 -7.38
CA PHE A 20 13.30 15.32 -7.51
C PHE A 20 12.00 14.52 -7.59
N VAL A 21 10.88 15.17 -7.32
CA VAL A 21 9.54 14.59 -7.47
C VAL A 21 8.83 15.21 -8.68
N SER A 22 8.50 14.36 -9.66
CA SER A 22 7.73 14.74 -10.85
C SER A 22 6.24 14.54 -10.62
N ASN A 23 5.43 15.56 -10.95
CA ASN A 23 3.97 15.53 -10.90
C ASN A 23 3.40 15.87 -12.29
N MET A 24 3.46 14.92 -13.21
CA MET A 24 2.90 15.13 -14.55
C MET A 24 1.36 15.10 -14.50
N PRO A 25 0.66 16.00 -15.22
CA PRO A 25 -0.80 15.97 -15.28
C PRO A 25 -1.32 14.61 -15.77
N GLY A 26 -2.22 14.00 -15.00
CA GLY A 26 -2.80 12.69 -15.31
C GLY A 26 -1.94 11.48 -14.92
N ASP A 27 -0.80 11.68 -14.25
CA ASP A 27 0.04 10.62 -13.70
C ASP A 27 0.17 10.76 -12.17
N VAL A 28 0.65 9.70 -11.53
CA VAL A 28 1.02 9.73 -10.11
C VAL A 28 2.38 10.41 -9.92
N ALA A 29 2.66 10.87 -8.71
CA ALA A 29 3.96 11.44 -8.37
C ALA A 29 5.07 10.40 -8.51
N ARG A 30 6.22 10.79 -9.06
CA ARG A 30 7.36 9.87 -9.29
C ARG A 30 8.69 10.44 -8.87
N VAL A 31 9.52 9.61 -8.23
CA VAL A 31 10.93 9.90 -7.94
C VAL A 31 11.72 9.91 -9.24
N ASN A 32 12.37 11.03 -9.53
CA ASN A 32 13.11 11.31 -10.76
C ASN A 32 12.32 10.97 -12.05
N GLY A 33 10.99 11.14 -12.00
CA GLY A 33 10.08 10.81 -13.10
C GLY A 33 9.93 9.32 -13.40
N GLN A 34 10.48 8.42 -12.57
CA GLN A 34 10.53 6.98 -12.85
C GLN A 34 9.66 6.16 -11.90
N LEU A 35 9.89 6.26 -10.59
CA LEU A 35 9.30 5.34 -9.61
C LEU A 35 8.17 6.00 -8.81
N ALA A 36 7.00 5.36 -8.73
CA ALA A 36 5.81 5.88 -8.03
C ALA A 36 5.84 5.65 -6.50
N VAL A 37 6.95 5.15 -5.96
CA VAL A 37 7.19 4.97 -4.52
C VAL A 37 8.52 5.62 -4.13
N SER A 38 8.64 6.04 -2.88
CA SER A 38 9.84 6.70 -2.32
C SER A 38 10.77 5.74 -1.57
N ARG A 39 10.27 4.55 -1.23
CA ARG A 39 11.05 3.47 -0.60
C ARG A 39 10.82 2.16 -1.33
N ALA A 40 11.92 1.47 -1.61
CA ALA A 40 11.89 0.18 -2.30
C ALA A 40 13.16 -0.63 -2.01
N PHE A 41 13.04 -1.95 -2.08
CA PHE A 41 14.18 -2.83 -2.28
C PHE A 41 14.53 -2.86 -3.78
N GLY A 42 15.83 -2.89 -4.11
CA GLY A 42 16.26 -2.83 -5.51
C GLY A 42 16.44 -1.40 -6.02
N ASP A 43 15.99 -1.15 -7.26
CA ASP A 43 16.09 0.15 -7.97
C ASP A 43 17.47 0.80 -7.90
N LYS A 44 18.52 0.01 -8.21
CA LYS A 44 19.92 0.39 -8.03
C LYS A 44 20.26 1.78 -8.60
N ASN A 45 19.72 2.13 -9.76
CA ASN A 45 19.98 3.40 -10.44
C ASN A 45 19.36 4.62 -9.72
N LEU A 46 18.35 4.40 -8.89
CA LEU A 46 17.67 5.43 -8.10
C LEU A 46 18.03 5.36 -6.61
N LYS A 47 18.88 4.42 -6.21
CA LYS A 47 19.16 4.12 -4.81
C LYS A 47 19.75 5.29 -4.02
N THR A 48 20.45 6.20 -4.68
CA THR A 48 20.96 7.43 -4.06
C THR A 48 19.81 8.33 -3.57
N HIS A 49 18.65 8.30 -4.24
CA HIS A 49 17.49 9.15 -3.97
C HIS A 49 16.34 8.41 -3.26
N LEU A 50 16.42 7.08 -3.14
CA LEU A 50 15.39 6.21 -2.55
C LEU A 50 15.89 5.49 -1.30
N ARG A 51 15.03 5.38 -0.29
CA ARG A 51 15.32 4.59 0.92
C ARG A 51 14.95 3.11 0.74
N SER A 52 15.51 2.24 1.58
CA SER A 52 15.12 0.81 1.69
C SER A 52 14.80 0.40 3.11
N ASP A 53 15.02 1.28 4.08
CA ASP A 53 14.71 1.00 5.46
C ASP A 53 13.18 1.12 5.68
N PRO A 54 12.57 0.13 6.34
CA PRO A 54 11.14 0.12 6.58
C PRO A 54 10.76 1.02 7.75
N ASP A 55 9.52 1.47 7.77
CA ASP A 55 8.91 2.00 8.99
C ASP A 55 8.35 0.84 9.82
N ILE A 56 8.79 0.73 11.06
CA ILE A 56 8.42 -0.35 11.98
C ILE A 56 7.40 0.17 12.98
N ARG A 57 6.27 -0.53 13.11
CA ARG A 57 5.26 -0.26 14.14
C ARG A 57 4.92 -1.55 14.87
N ASN A 58 4.81 -1.46 16.19
CA ASN A 58 4.37 -2.54 17.05
C ASN A 58 2.95 -2.25 17.53
N ALA A 59 2.07 -3.26 17.46
CA ALA A 59 0.74 -3.20 18.05
C ALA A 59 0.50 -4.46 18.87
N LYS A 60 -0.17 -4.32 20.01
CA LYS A 60 -0.59 -5.44 20.84
C LYS A 60 -1.87 -6.02 20.24
N ILE A 61 -1.94 -7.34 20.12
CA ILE A 61 -3.18 -8.06 19.83
C ILE A 61 -3.87 -8.35 21.16
N ASP A 62 -5.12 -7.95 21.26
CA ASP A 62 -5.96 -8.17 22.44
C ASP A 62 -7.37 -8.64 22.03
N ALA A 63 -8.28 -8.74 23.00
CA ALA A 63 -9.62 -9.26 22.80
C ALA A 63 -10.49 -8.40 21.84
N ASP A 64 -10.11 -7.14 21.59
CA ASP A 64 -10.83 -6.23 20.70
C ASP A 64 -10.26 -6.27 19.26
N THR A 65 -9.23 -7.06 19.02
CA THR A 65 -8.57 -7.17 17.71
C THR A 65 -9.24 -8.24 16.85
N ASP A 66 -10.15 -7.85 15.96
CA ASP A 66 -10.89 -8.81 15.13
C ASP A 66 -10.06 -9.45 14.00
N LEU A 67 -9.32 -8.61 13.26
CA LEU A 67 -8.65 -9.02 12.02
C LEU A 67 -7.53 -8.06 11.60
N LEU A 68 -6.61 -8.58 10.78
CA LEU A 68 -5.59 -7.82 10.06
C LEU A 68 -5.72 -8.09 8.56
N ILE A 69 -5.72 -7.03 7.76
CA ILE A 69 -5.73 -7.08 6.29
C ILE A 69 -4.40 -6.53 5.79
N LEU A 70 -3.70 -7.31 4.96
CA LEU A 70 -2.51 -6.90 4.23
C LEU A 70 -2.81 -7.06 2.74
N ALA A 71 -2.62 -6.01 1.94
CA ALA A 71 -2.88 -6.09 0.51
C ALA A 71 -1.95 -5.17 -0.29
N SER A 72 -1.80 -5.46 -1.59
CA SER A 72 -1.16 -4.55 -2.55
C SER A 72 -2.04 -3.32 -2.78
N ASP A 73 -1.43 -2.26 -3.34
CA ASP A 73 -2.12 -1.02 -3.72
C ASP A 73 -3.24 -1.25 -4.75
N GLY A 74 -3.19 -2.32 -5.54
CA GLY A 74 -4.29 -2.76 -6.39
C GLY A 74 -5.64 -2.92 -5.66
N LEU A 75 -5.64 -3.22 -4.36
CA LEU A 75 -6.86 -3.19 -3.55
C LEU A 75 -7.17 -1.78 -3.01
N TRP A 76 -6.17 -1.12 -2.43
CA TRP A 76 -6.35 0.15 -1.71
C TRP A 76 -6.66 1.34 -2.63
N LYS A 77 -6.31 1.26 -3.92
CA LYS A 77 -6.65 2.26 -4.94
C LYS A 77 -8.15 2.37 -5.23
N VAL A 78 -8.92 1.31 -4.93
CA VAL A 78 -10.37 1.23 -5.27
C VAL A 78 -11.26 0.97 -4.05
N MET A 79 -10.67 0.82 -2.87
CA MET A 79 -11.38 0.47 -1.64
C MET A 79 -10.73 1.13 -0.43
N SER A 80 -11.54 1.81 0.37
CA SER A 80 -11.07 2.39 1.63
C SER A 80 -10.83 1.32 2.70
N ASN A 81 -10.03 1.68 3.71
CA ASN A 81 -9.74 0.80 4.84
C ASN A 81 -11.02 0.25 5.50
N GLN A 82 -12.04 1.10 5.72
CA GLN A 82 -13.25 0.69 6.41
C GLN A 82 -14.12 -0.24 5.56
N GLU A 83 -14.25 0.03 4.25
CA GLU A 83 -14.98 -0.87 3.35
C GLU A 83 -14.38 -2.27 3.31
N ALA A 84 -13.04 -2.36 3.29
CA ALA A 84 -12.34 -3.64 3.33
C ALA A 84 -12.64 -4.41 4.62
N VAL A 85 -12.62 -3.71 5.76
CA VAL A 85 -13.00 -4.29 7.06
C VAL A 85 -14.44 -4.77 7.04
N ASP A 86 -15.38 -3.96 6.56
CA ASP A 86 -16.81 -4.30 6.54
C ASP A 86 -17.14 -5.50 5.64
N ILE A 87 -16.43 -5.64 4.51
CA ILE A 87 -16.54 -6.82 3.64
C ILE A 87 -15.95 -8.04 4.32
N ALA A 88 -14.73 -7.94 4.85
CA ALA A 88 -14.05 -9.06 5.48
C ALA A 88 -14.82 -9.58 6.70
N LYS A 89 -15.36 -8.70 7.54
CA LYS A 89 -16.12 -9.06 8.75
C LYS A 89 -17.35 -9.93 8.47
N LYS A 90 -17.97 -9.80 7.29
CA LYS A 90 -19.15 -10.61 6.89
C LYS A 90 -18.80 -12.08 6.61
N ILE A 91 -17.52 -12.43 6.47
CA ILE A 91 -17.07 -13.76 6.05
C ILE A 91 -16.18 -14.39 7.12
N LYS A 92 -16.67 -15.45 7.79
CA LYS A 92 -15.95 -16.11 8.87
C LYS A 92 -14.61 -16.71 8.43
N ASP A 93 -14.57 -17.34 7.27
CA ASP A 93 -13.35 -17.98 6.74
C ASP A 93 -12.39 -16.93 6.16
N PRO A 94 -11.15 -16.80 6.67
CA PRO A 94 -10.22 -15.74 6.26
C PRO A 94 -9.78 -15.87 4.79
N GLN A 95 -9.64 -17.09 4.26
CA GLN A 95 -9.26 -17.28 2.87
C GLN A 95 -10.39 -16.83 1.91
N LYS A 96 -11.64 -17.15 2.24
CA LYS A 96 -12.82 -16.65 1.51
C LYS A 96 -12.96 -15.13 1.65
N ALA A 97 -12.66 -14.56 2.81
CA ALA A 97 -12.67 -13.10 3.01
C ALA A 97 -11.63 -12.42 2.11
N ALA A 98 -10.40 -12.91 2.08
CA ALA A 98 -9.35 -12.40 1.20
C ALA A 98 -9.73 -12.52 -0.28
N LYS A 99 -10.32 -13.65 -0.69
CA LYS A 99 -10.82 -13.85 -2.06
C LYS A 99 -11.93 -12.85 -2.40
N GLN A 100 -12.89 -12.64 -1.50
CA GLN A 100 -13.98 -11.68 -1.71
C GLN A 100 -13.44 -10.26 -1.87
N LEU A 101 -12.46 -9.86 -1.06
CA LEU A 101 -11.81 -8.56 -1.16
C LEU A 101 -11.13 -8.36 -2.52
N ALA A 102 -10.39 -9.37 -3.00
CA ALA A 102 -9.77 -9.32 -4.31
C ALA A 102 -10.80 -9.28 -5.46
N THR A 103 -11.88 -10.05 -5.35
CA THR A 103 -12.99 -10.02 -6.32
C THR A 103 -13.70 -8.67 -6.33
N GLU A 104 -13.92 -8.07 -5.17
CA GLU A 104 -14.54 -6.74 -5.09
C GLU A 104 -13.64 -5.66 -5.72
N ALA A 105 -12.33 -5.70 -5.47
CA ALA A 105 -11.40 -4.78 -6.11
C ALA A 105 -11.40 -4.93 -7.66
N LEU A 106 -11.52 -6.16 -8.17
CA LEU A 106 -11.69 -6.42 -9.60
C LEU A 106 -13.02 -5.86 -10.15
N ASN A 107 -14.13 -6.05 -9.41
CA ASN A 107 -15.45 -5.51 -9.79
C ASN A 107 -15.47 -3.99 -9.81
N ARG A 108 -14.61 -3.35 -9.01
CA ARG A 108 -14.38 -1.89 -8.99
C ARG A 108 -13.36 -1.43 -10.03
N GLU A 109 -13.08 -2.28 -11.03
CA GLU A 109 -12.20 -1.98 -12.16
C GLU A 109 -10.77 -1.63 -11.77
N SER A 110 -10.25 -2.23 -10.69
CA SER A 110 -8.81 -2.13 -10.40
C SER A 110 -7.99 -2.61 -11.59
N LYS A 111 -6.98 -1.82 -11.97
CA LYS A 111 -6.13 -2.03 -13.15
C LYS A 111 -4.75 -2.60 -12.81
N ASP A 112 -4.56 -2.98 -11.55
CA ASP A 112 -3.28 -3.41 -11.00
C ASP A 112 -3.33 -4.87 -10.56
N ASP A 113 -2.17 -5.44 -10.24
CA ASP A 113 -2.11 -6.75 -9.61
C ASP A 113 -2.68 -6.68 -8.18
N ILE A 114 -3.58 -7.62 -7.87
CA ILE A 114 -4.30 -7.65 -6.60
C ILE A 114 -3.82 -8.84 -5.77
N SER A 115 -3.20 -8.56 -4.64
CA SER A 115 -2.83 -9.54 -3.61
C SER A 115 -3.45 -9.14 -2.28
N CYS A 116 -4.04 -10.10 -1.56
CA CYS A 116 -4.70 -9.85 -0.28
C CYS A 116 -4.49 -11.02 0.68
N ILE A 117 -4.17 -10.71 1.93
CA ILE A 117 -4.06 -11.63 3.06
C ILE A 117 -4.99 -11.11 4.16
N VAL A 118 -5.79 -12.02 4.72
CA VAL A 118 -6.63 -11.74 5.89
C VAL A 118 -6.22 -12.68 7.01
N VAL A 119 -5.94 -12.12 8.18
CA VAL A 119 -5.67 -12.84 9.43
C VAL A 119 -6.81 -12.53 10.40
N ARG A 120 -7.32 -13.54 11.09
CA ARG A 120 -8.29 -13.40 12.19
C ARG A 120 -7.63 -13.82 13.50
N PHE A 121 -7.95 -13.13 14.58
CA PHE A 121 -7.43 -13.42 15.93
C PHE A 121 -8.53 -13.99 16.83
#